data_AF-T1CD51-F1
#
_entry.id   AF-T1CD51-F1
#
_cell.length_a   1.000
_cell.length_b   1.000
_cell.length_c   1.000
_cell.angle_alpha   90.00
_cell.angle_beta   90.00
_cell.angle_gamma   90.00
#
_symmetry.space_group_name_H-M   'P 1'
#
loop_
_entity.id
_entity.type
_entity.pdbx_description
1 polymer ?
#
loop_
_entity_poly.entity_id
_entity_poly.type
_entity_poly.pdbx_seq_one_letter_code
_entity_poly.pdbx_strand_id
1 'polypeptide(L)' 'PEARRTLITMVGKVAKELFIPFTVGGGVASEADVRRLLRAGADKVSIQTAAVSTPQLVPRAAAAFGSQCVV' A
#
# COMPACT_ATOMS: atom_id res chain seq x y z
N PRO A 1 -4.37 -0.58 -14.81
CA PRO A 1 -5.41 0.47 -14.67
C PRO A 1 -6.67 -0.02 -13.95
N GLU A 2 -7.20 -1.19 -14.36
CA GLU A 2 -8.41 -1.78 -13.76
C GLU A 2 -8.12 -2.62 -12.51
N ALA A 3 -7.10 -3.49 -12.58
CA ALA A 3 -6.67 -4.32 -11.45
C ALA A 3 -6.39 -3.52 -10.16
N ARG A 4 -5.88 -2.28 -10.28
CA ARG A 4 -5.60 -1.43 -9.12
C ARG A 4 -6.86 -0.84 -8.48
N ARG A 5 -7.89 -0.53 -9.27
CA ARG A 5 -9.21 -0.15 -8.73
C ARG A 5 -9.85 -1.33 -8.01
N THR A 6 -9.77 -2.53 -8.59
CA THR A 6 -10.27 -3.76 -7.97
C THR A 6 -9.59 -4.02 -6.63
N LEU A 7 -8.26 -3.85 -6.56
CA LEU A 7 -7.50 -4.01 -5.32
C LEU A 7 -7.98 -3.05 -4.23
N ILE A 8 -8.11 -1.76 -4.53
CA ILE A 8 -8.59 -0.74 -3.56
C ILE A 8 -9.99 -1.09 -3.04
N THR A 9 -10.90 -1.48 -3.92
CA THR A 9 -12.25 -1.90 -3.53
C THR A 9 -12.23 -3.14 -2.65
N MET A 10 -11.38 -4.11 -2.96
CA MET A 10 -11.22 -5.33 -2.14
C MET A 10 -10.69 -4.99 -0.75
N VAL A 11 -9.64 -4.17 -0.66
CA VAL A 11 -9.08 -3.72 0.63
C VAL A 11 -10.16 -3.06 1.50
N GLY A 12 -10.96 -2.17 0.93
CA GLY A 12 -12.04 -1.51 1.65
C GLY A 12 -13.18 -2.44 2.08
N LYS A 13 -13.38 -3.58 1.41
CA LYS A 13 -14.31 -4.62 1.87
C LYS A 13 -13.72 -5.41 3.03
N VAL A 14 -12.46 -5.81 2.92
CA VAL A 14 -11.75 -6.57 3.95
C VAL A 14 -11.63 -5.76 5.25
N ALA A 15 -11.30 -4.47 5.16
CA ALA A 15 -11.17 -3.58 6.31
C ALA A 15 -12.48 -3.36 7.09
N LYS A 16 -13.64 -3.65 6.51
CA LYS A 16 -14.94 -3.59 7.21
C LYS A 16 -15.22 -4.81 8.08
N GLU A 17 -14.63 -5.95 7.70
CA GLU A 17 -14.88 -7.23 8.36
C GLU A 17 -13.74 -7.62 9.31
N LEU A 18 -12.53 -7.08 9.11
CA LEU A 18 -11.36 -7.41 9.91
C LEU A 18 -10.99 -6.29 10.89
N PHE A 19 -10.88 -6.66 12.17
CA PHE A 19 -10.38 -5.80 13.25
C PHE A 19 -8.95 -6.17 13.68
N ILE A 20 -8.14 -6.64 12.74
CA ILE A 20 -6.72 -6.99 12.94
C ILE A 20 -5.84 -6.29 11.89
N PRO A 21 -4.58 -5.98 12.20
CA PRO A 21 -3.69 -5.38 11.23
C PRO A 21 -3.42 -6.29 10.03
N PHE A 22 -3.48 -5.73 8.82
CA PHE A 22 -3.15 -6.47 7.59
C PHE A 22 -2.31 -5.65 6.61
N THR A 23 -1.54 -6.38 5.81
CA THR A 23 -0.62 -5.81 4.82
C THR A 23 -1.14 -6.06 3.41
N VAL A 24 -1.05 -5.06 2.54
CA VAL A 24 -1.44 -5.17 1.13
C VAL A 24 -0.23 -4.94 0.23
N GLY A 25 0.01 -5.85 -0.69
CA GLY A 25 1.02 -5.71 -1.74
C GLY A 25 0.41 -5.88 -3.14
N GLY A 26 1.19 -5.55 -4.16
CA GLY A 26 0.81 -5.76 -5.56
C GLY A 26 0.53 -4.45 -6.30
N GLY A 27 1.40 -4.15 -7.27
CA GLY A 27 1.20 -3.00 -8.16
C GLY A 27 1.37 -1.64 -7.47
N VAL A 28 2.21 -1.53 -6.45
CA VAL A 28 2.57 -0.25 -5.82
C VAL A 28 3.79 0.33 -6.53
N ALA A 29 3.63 1.47 -7.18
CA ALA A 29 4.70 2.10 -7.97
C ALA A 29 4.90 3.59 -7.64
N SER A 30 4.14 4.13 -6.69
CA SER A 30 4.18 5.54 -6.32
C SER A 30 3.67 5.75 -4.89
N GLU A 31 4.05 6.88 -4.28
CA GLU A 31 3.51 7.32 -2.98
C GLU A 31 1.98 7.53 -3.02
N ALA A 32 1.45 7.88 -4.20
CA ALA A 32 0.00 7.99 -4.40
C ALA A 32 -0.71 6.64 -4.30
N ASP A 33 -0.09 5.56 -4.78
CA ASP A 33 -0.63 4.20 -4.62
C ASP A 33 -0.60 3.78 -3.15
N VAL A 34 0.51 4.05 -2.43
CA VAL A 34 0.62 3.80 -0.97
C VAL A 34 -0.50 4.52 -0.23
N ARG A 35 -0.67 5.82 -0.46
CA ARG A 35 -1.74 6.63 0.16
C ARG A 35 -3.13 6.05 -0.09
N ARG A 36 -3.41 5.57 -1.31
CA ARG A 36 -4.72 4.99 -1.67
C ARG A 36 -4.99 3.70 -0.92
N LEU A 37 -3.99 2.82 -0.77
CA LEU A 37 -4.12 1.56 -0.05
C LEU A 37 -4.31 1.78 1.44
N LEU A 38 -3.52 2.66 2.06
CA LEU A 38 -3.67 3.02 3.48
C LEU A 38 -5.06 3.62 3.74
N ARG A 39 -5.52 4.55 2.89
CA ARG A 39 -6.87 5.13 3.00
C ARG A 39 -8.00 4.14 2.77
N ALA A 40 -7.76 3.08 2.01
CA ALA A 40 -8.74 2.01 1.80
C ALA A 40 -8.88 1.10 3.04
N GLY A 41 -7.93 1.15 3.98
CA GLY A 41 -7.98 0.40 5.23
C GLY A 41 -6.82 -0.58 5.43
N ALA A 42 -5.80 -0.58 4.56
CA ALA A 42 -4.58 -1.35 4.83
C ALA A 42 -3.76 -0.69 5.95
N ASP A 43 -3.20 -1.49 6.86
CA ASP A 43 -2.29 -0.98 7.89
C ASP A 43 -0.87 -0.80 7.38
N LYS A 44 -0.46 -1.68 6.44
CA LYS A 44 0.87 -1.66 5.82
C LYS A 44 0.78 -1.90 4.32
N VAL A 45 1.75 -1.35 3.59
CA VAL A 45 1.88 -1.52 2.15
C VAL A 45 3.22 -2.16 1.81
N SER A 46 3.18 -3.27 1.09
CA SER A 46 4.39 -3.95 0.63
C SER A 46 4.83 -3.46 -0.75
N ILE A 47 6.12 -3.13 -0.88
CA ILE A 47 6.74 -2.61 -2.11
C ILE A 47 7.88 -3.55 -2.53
N GLN A 48 7.65 -4.37 -3.55
CA GLN A 48 8.64 -5.34 -4.04
C GLN A 48 9.36 -4.86 -5.31
N THR A 49 8.75 -5.04 -6.49
CA THR A 49 9.40 -4.71 -7.77
C THR A 49 9.85 -3.26 -7.85
N ALA A 50 9.01 -2.32 -7.39
CA ALA A 50 9.33 -0.90 -7.39
C ALA A 50 10.41 -0.52 -6.36
N ALA A 51 10.64 -1.33 -5.33
CA ALA A 51 11.75 -1.09 -4.39
C ALA A 51 13.10 -1.39 -5.06
N VAL A 52 13.14 -2.31 -6.02
CA VAL A 52 14.35 -2.62 -6.80
C VAL A 52 14.51 -1.63 -7.96
N SER A 53 13.44 -1.38 -8.74
CA SER A 53 13.53 -0.52 -9.93
C SER A 53 13.50 0.98 -9.63
N THR A 54 13.02 1.39 -8.46
CA THR A 54 12.99 2.78 -8.00
C THR A 54 13.31 2.84 -6.50
N PRO A 55 14.58 2.62 -6.09
CA PRO A 55 14.96 2.49 -4.68
C PRO A 55 14.56 3.68 -3.79
N GLN A 56 14.42 4.87 -4.37
CA GLN A 56 14.01 6.08 -3.65
C GLN A 56 12.52 6.09 -3.28
N LEU A 57 11.71 5.15 -3.79
CA LEU A 57 10.29 5.08 -3.46
C LEU A 57 10.07 4.69 -1.99
N VAL A 58 10.79 3.68 -1.48
CA VAL A 58 10.68 3.21 -0.09
C VAL A 58 11.00 4.32 0.93
N PRO A 59 12.15 5.01 0.87
CA PRO A 59 12.46 6.07 1.84
C PRO A 59 11.50 7.26 1.73
N ARG A 60 11.03 7.62 0.52
CA ARG A 60 10.02 8.68 0.36
C ARG A 60 8.68 8.29 0.99
N ALA A 61 8.21 7.07 0.73
CA ALA A 61 6.98 6.57 1.33
C ALA A 61 7.11 6.47 2.87
N ALA A 62 8.23 5.98 3.38
CA ALA A 62 8.49 5.90 4.82
C ALA A 62 8.55 7.30 5.45
N ALA A 63 9.15 8.30 4.79
CA ALA A 63 9.15 9.68 5.26
C ALA A 63 7.75 10.32 5.25
N ALA A 64 6.91 9.97 4.27
CA ALA A 64 5.58 10.54 4.10
C ALA A 64 4.50 9.90 5.00
N PHE A 65 4.62 8.60 5.30
CA PHE A 65 3.57 7.82 5.97
C PHE A 65 4.05 7.12 7.26
N GLY A 66 5.35 7.14 7.54
CA GLY A 66 5.99 6.44 8.64
C GLY A 66 6.57 5.08 8.21
N SER A 67 7.72 4.72 8.78
CA SER A 67 8.42 3.47 8.43
C SER A 67 7.65 2.21 8.85
N GLN A 68 6.77 2.30 9.85
CA GLN A 68 6.00 1.18 10.37
C GLN A 68 4.98 0.61 9.37
N CYS A 69 4.58 1.39 8.35
CA CYS A 69 3.57 1.01 7.37
C CYS A 69 4.12 0.71 5.97
N VAL A 70 5.44 0.70 5.79
CA VAL A 70 6.10 0.37 4.51
C VAL A 70 6.93 -0.90 4.69
N VAL A 71 6.63 -1.94 3.90
CA VAL A 71 7.24 -3.29 4.00
C VAL A 71 7.92 -3.71 2.71
#